data_AF-A0A6I3BED9-F1
#
_entry.id   AF-A0A6I3BED9-F1
#
_cell.length_a   1.000
_cell.length_b   1.000
_cell.length_c   1.000
_cell.angle_alpha   90.00
_cell.angle_beta   90.00
_cell.angle_gamma   90.00
#
_symmetry.space_group_name_H-M   'P 1'
#
loop_
_entity.id
_entity.type
_entity.pdbx_description
1 polymer ?
#
loop_
_entity_poly.entity_id
_entity_poly.type
_entity_poly.pdbx_seq_one_letter_code
_entity_poly.pdbx_strand_id
1 'polypeptide(L)'
;MMFLAASLPTSGPVVSALSTVSKFLGISASIAAVGSLLAAAFLLEDEKGKLSASALRLRTVATWSSGLWIIAATGNIIFTLANILASPLGAVFDFNTIKSFVTQITLGQYQFFQLTAATFVCLFVSRIHKVGGAIWFLAITTLGIIAPLFQSHSATSGSHALAIGSLCIHVMALSLWVGGIFALALLDPKERAIAVPRFSSLALWAVIAVVVSGSANAWARLNFASAWHSSYAIVIIVKGVLTIGLIVIGYMHRKNLASKKFSEINWNKFYQLIMVELSIMIFALALGTWLASNKPPSPGADPKFNAAITVAGLPMPQQPTLSRILFSWNPDALFIGFLILAVALYVRGVVILRRRGDRWHVGRTVAFAFGIAGIDFATSGGFGVYAHFAFSYHMISHMILGMIAPIGLVLGAPITLALRTLPQGRTEAERGVRGTLISALHSRLAGFWVNPVVALLIFDGSLFGLYFTSLFGGMMQSHTGHFLMNVHFVLAGFLFFHVIIGIDPNPKRVPFLARIVVLFAAMSIHAFFSVALMSSTALVDHGYFAQLHTPWVSDLLVDQHTGGALGWAMGEIPILIALIATFIQWVRDDKRETKRIDRSAERLAAMGQPDELAEYNAYLATLTQKD
;
A
#
# COMPACT_ATOMS: atom_id res chain seq x y z
N MET A 1 -19.99 -22.85 3.05
CA MET A 1 -21.18 -22.88 2.16
C MET A 1 -20.84 -23.51 0.81
N MET A 2 -20.59 -24.83 0.73
CA MET A 2 -20.20 -25.48 -0.53
C MET A 2 -21.01 -26.74 -0.85
N PHE A 3 -22.27 -26.81 -0.39
CA PHE A 3 -23.10 -28.03 -0.53
C PHE A 3 -24.47 -27.84 -1.20
N LEU A 4 -24.71 -26.74 -1.93
CA LEU A 4 -26.03 -26.49 -2.56
C LEU A 4 -25.99 -26.10 -4.05
N ALA A 5 -24.89 -26.37 -4.76
CA ALA A 5 -24.69 -25.84 -6.12
C ALA A 5 -25.20 -26.72 -7.28
N ALA A 6 -25.82 -27.88 -7.03
CA ALA A 6 -26.13 -28.83 -8.11
C ALA A 6 -27.46 -28.60 -8.85
N SER A 7 -28.36 -27.71 -8.38
CA SER A 7 -29.68 -27.57 -9.01
C SER A 7 -30.36 -26.20 -8.79
N LEU A 8 -29.61 -25.11 -8.70
CA LEU A 8 -30.20 -23.77 -8.68
C LEU A 8 -30.49 -23.28 -10.10
N PRO A 9 -31.67 -22.67 -10.37
CA PRO A 9 -31.96 -22.04 -11.65
C PRO A 9 -30.89 -21.00 -11.98
N THR A 10 -30.21 -21.08 -13.12
CA THR A 10 -29.29 -20.00 -13.50
C THR A 10 -30.11 -18.73 -13.72
N SER A 11 -29.59 -17.56 -13.31
CA SER A 11 -30.18 -16.21 -13.47
C SER A 11 -30.50 -15.77 -14.92
N GLY A 12 -30.40 -16.69 -15.89
CA GLY A 12 -30.61 -16.45 -17.31
C GLY A 12 -29.39 -15.81 -17.98
N PRO A 13 -29.19 -16.03 -19.29
CA PRO A 13 -28.04 -15.49 -20.03
C PRO A 13 -28.01 -13.95 -20.04
N VAL A 14 -29.17 -13.30 -19.93
CA VAL A 14 -29.31 -11.83 -19.90
C VAL A 14 -28.66 -11.23 -18.65
N VAL A 15 -28.89 -11.79 -17.46
CA VAL A 15 -28.31 -11.26 -16.21
C VAL A 15 -26.79 -11.46 -16.19
N SER A 16 -26.30 -12.58 -16.73
CA SER A 16 -24.86 -12.82 -16.88
C SER A 16 -24.20 -11.82 -17.85
N ALA A 17 -24.85 -11.53 -18.98
CA ALA A 17 -24.38 -10.52 -19.93
C ALA A 17 -24.37 -9.12 -19.31
N LEU A 18 -25.46 -8.72 -18.64
CA LEU A 18 -25.56 -7.43 -17.94
C LEU A 18 -24.52 -7.29 -16.82
N SER A 19 -24.25 -8.35 -16.07
CA SER A 19 -23.17 -8.38 -15.06
C SER A 19 -21.81 -8.10 -15.71
N THR A 20 -21.51 -8.75 -16.84
CA THR A 20 -20.24 -8.58 -17.54
C THR A 20 -20.10 -7.17 -18.12
N VAL A 21 -21.16 -6.62 -18.72
CA VAL A 21 -21.18 -5.24 -19.23
C VAL A 21 -21.01 -4.24 -18.09
N SER A 22 -21.72 -4.42 -16.98
CA SER A 22 -21.62 -3.56 -15.80
C SER A 22 -20.21 -3.57 -15.21
N LYS A 23 -19.57 -4.74 -15.09
CA LYS A 23 -18.16 -4.83 -14.67
C LYS A 23 -17.22 -4.11 -15.62
N PHE A 24 -17.40 -4.28 -16.93
CA PHE A 24 -16.57 -3.64 -17.95
C PHE A 24 -16.68 -2.11 -17.90
N LEU A 25 -17.91 -1.59 -17.79
CA LEU A 25 -18.17 -0.16 -17.64
C LEU A 25 -17.57 0.38 -16.33
N GLY A 26 -17.72 -0.35 -15.22
CA GLY A 26 -17.17 0.06 -13.93
C GLY A 26 -15.64 0.11 -13.93
N ILE A 27 -14.98 -0.91 -14.47
CA ILE A 27 -13.52 -0.94 -14.61
C ILE A 27 -13.05 0.18 -15.54
N SER A 28 -13.67 0.36 -16.70
CA SER A 28 -13.26 1.39 -17.66
C SER A 28 -13.45 2.80 -17.10
N ALA A 29 -14.58 3.07 -16.45
CA ALA A 29 -14.88 4.35 -15.83
C ALA A 29 -13.92 4.66 -14.67
N SER A 30 -13.65 3.69 -13.81
CA SER A 30 -12.72 3.87 -12.70
C SER A 30 -11.27 4.08 -13.16
N ILE A 31 -10.81 3.36 -14.20
CA ILE A 31 -9.50 3.58 -14.85
C ILE A 31 -9.40 4.98 -15.46
N ALA A 32 -10.47 5.47 -16.10
CA ALA A 32 -10.52 6.82 -16.64
C ALA A 32 -10.41 7.89 -15.52
N ALA A 33 -11.05 7.65 -14.38
CA ALA A 33 -10.93 8.51 -13.19
C ALA A 33 -9.50 8.50 -12.62
N VAL A 34 -8.90 7.31 -12.47
CA VAL A 34 -7.48 7.16 -12.06
C VAL A 34 -6.56 7.92 -13.01
N GLY A 35 -6.73 7.73 -14.32
CA GLY A 35 -5.94 8.39 -15.34
C GLY A 35 -5.99 9.91 -15.29
N SER A 36 -7.20 10.45 -15.18
CA SER A 36 -7.46 11.88 -15.09
C SER A 36 -6.83 12.49 -13.83
N LEU A 37 -6.95 11.82 -12.68
CA LEU A 37 -6.36 12.23 -11.41
C LEU A 37 -4.84 12.10 -11.40
N LEU A 38 -4.30 11.03 -11.99
CA LEU A 38 -2.86 10.80 -12.17
C LEU A 38 -2.23 11.93 -13.00
N ALA A 39 -2.89 12.30 -14.10
CA ALA A 39 -2.42 13.37 -14.97
C ALA A 39 -2.47 14.74 -14.29
N ALA A 40 -3.58 15.05 -13.59
CA ALA A 40 -3.73 16.27 -12.81
C ALA A 40 -2.72 16.37 -11.64
N ALA A 41 -2.34 15.23 -11.05
CA ALA A 41 -1.43 15.19 -9.90
C ALA A 41 0.06 15.24 -10.29
N PHE A 42 0.46 14.59 -11.39
CA PHE A 42 1.89 14.34 -11.66
C PHE A 42 2.37 14.67 -13.07
N LEU A 43 1.47 14.67 -14.07
CA LEU A 43 1.87 14.79 -15.48
C LEU A 43 1.78 16.23 -16.00
N LEU A 44 0.74 16.98 -15.61
CA LEU A 44 0.57 18.38 -15.97
C LEU A 44 1.37 19.32 -15.08
N GLU A 45 1.60 20.54 -15.55
CA GLU A 45 2.25 21.60 -14.76
C GLU A 45 1.28 22.16 -13.71
N ASP A 46 1.84 22.51 -12.56
CA ASP A 46 1.16 23.16 -11.44
C ASP A 46 1.76 24.55 -11.22
N GLU A 47 0.99 25.44 -10.60
CA GLU A 47 1.49 26.76 -10.17
C GLU A 47 1.49 26.83 -8.65
N LYS A 48 2.67 26.73 -8.03
CA LYS A 48 2.86 26.69 -6.58
C LYS A 48 1.93 25.68 -5.88
N GLY A 49 1.65 24.56 -6.53
CA GLY A 49 0.78 23.47 -6.08
C GLY A 49 -0.71 23.64 -6.41
N LYS A 50 -1.10 24.68 -7.16
CA LYS A 50 -2.46 24.84 -7.71
C LYS A 50 -2.58 24.11 -9.05
N LEU A 51 -3.76 23.54 -9.30
CA LEU A 51 -4.04 22.87 -10.57
C LEU A 51 -4.12 23.88 -11.72
N SER A 52 -3.47 23.57 -12.83
CA SER A 52 -3.59 24.31 -14.09
C SER A 52 -4.98 24.17 -14.72
N ALA A 53 -5.31 25.02 -15.69
CA ALA A 53 -6.61 25.01 -16.38
C ALA A 53 -6.95 23.62 -16.96
N SER A 54 -5.97 22.94 -17.55
CA SER A 54 -6.20 21.61 -18.13
C SER A 54 -6.29 20.51 -17.08
N ALA A 55 -5.60 20.65 -15.95
CA ALA A 55 -5.82 19.77 -14.81
C ALA A 55 -7.25 19.93 -14.24
N LEU A 56 -7.82 21.14 -14.28
CA LEU A 56 -9.23 21.38 -13.94
C LEU A 56 -10.21 20.78 -14.97
N ARG A 57 -9.85 20.73 -16.26
CA ARG A 57 -10.63 20.00 -17.28
C ARG A 57 -10.62 18.50 -17.02
N LEU A 58 -9.45 17.91 -16.76
CA LEU A 58 -9.33 16.50 -16.39
C LEU A 58 -10.04 16.17 -15.08
N ARG A 59 -10.04 17.08 -14.10
CA ARG A 59 -10.85 16.95 -12.89
C ARG A 59 -12.34 16.78 -13.22
N THR A 60 -12.87 17.53 -14.19
CA THR A 60 -14.26 17.37 -14.65
C THR A 60 -14.49 16.01 -15.29
N VAL A 61 -13.53 15.50 -16.08
CA VAL A 61 -13.58 14.13 -16.62
C VAL A 61 -13.62 13.11 -15.49
N ALA A 62 -12.78 13.27 -14.45
CA ALA A 62 -12.80 12.40 -13.27
C ALA A 62 -14.17 12.40 -12.56
N THR A 63 -14.86 13.55 -12.48
CA THR A 63 -16.23 13.64 -11.95
C THR A 63 -17.20 12.78 -12.78
N TRP A 64 -17.23 12.96 -14.10
CA TRP A 64 -18.13 12.21 -14.99
C TRP A 64 -17.82 10.71 -14.99
N SER A 65 -16.54 10.36 -15.04
CA SER A 65 -16.08 8.97 -14.92
C SER A 65 -16.51 8.35 -13.59
N SER A 66 -16.45 9.10 -12.49
CA SER A 66 -16.94 8.62 -11.19
C SER A 66 -18.45 8.46 -11.16
N GLY A 67 -19.21 9.32 -11.84
CA GLY A 67 -20.66 9.16 -12.02
C GLY A 67 -21.02 7.88 -12.79
N LEU A 68 -20.31 7.60 -13.89
CA LEU A 68 -20.48 6.34 -14.62
C LEU A 68 -20.06 5.13 -13.78
N TRP A 69 -19.00 5.28 -12.97
CA TRP A 69 -18.56 4.24 -12.05
C TRP A 69 -19.60 3.92 -10.98
N ILE A 70 -20.30 4.92 -10.43
CA ILE A 70 -21.44 4.72 -9.51
C ILE A 70 -22.54 3.90 -10.18
N ILE A 71 -22.96 4.28 -11.39
CA ILE A 71 -24.01 3.56 -12.13
C ILE A 71 -23.62 2.10 -12.33
N ALA A 72 -22.38 1.87 -12.77
CA ALA A 72 -21.84 0.54 -12.98
C ALA A 72 -21.71 -0.26 -11.67
N ALA A 73 -21.25 0.34 -10.59
CA ALA A 73 -21.10 -0.32 -9.28
C ALA A 73 -22.45 -0.73 -8.69
N THR A 74 -23.46 0.14 -8.78
CA THR A 74 -24.85 -0.17 -8.39
C THR A 74 -25.41 -1.32 -9.22
N GLY A 75 -25.23 -1.28 -10.54
CA GLY A 75 -25.60 -2.39 -11.42
C GLY A 75 -24.90 -3.69 -11.02
N ASN A 76 -23.61 -3.64 -10.70
CA ASN A 76 -22.83 -4.81 -10.33
C ASN A 76 -23.33 -5.46 -9.03
N ILE A 77 -23.73 -4.66 -8.03
CA ILE A 77 -24.37 -5.16 -6.80
C ILE A 77 -25.66 -5.91 -7.15
N ILE A 78 -26.55 -5.29 -7.94
CA ILE A 78 -27.84 -5.88 -8.33
C ILE A 78 -27.64 -7.17 -9.13
N PHE A 79 -26.78 -7.15 -10.15
CA PHE A 79 -26.54 -8.34 -11.00
C PHE A 79 -25.79 -9.45 -10.26
N THR A 80 -24.89 -9.11 -9.32
CA THR A 80 -24.24 -10.11 -8.45
C THR A 80 -25.28 -10.79 -7.58
N LEU A 81 -26.17 -10.02 -6.95
CA LEU A 81 -27.23 -10.54 -6.10
C LEU A 81 -28.23 -11.41 -6.89
N ALA A 82 -28.61 -10.99 -8.10
CA ALA A 82 -29.44 -11.78 -9.02
C ALA A 82 -28.79 -13.13 -9.37
N ASN A 83 -27.47 -13.14 -9.61
CA ASN A 83 -26.72 -14.37 -9.90
C ASN A 83 -26.64 -15.30 -8.67
N ILE A 84 -26.46 -14.75 -7.47
CA ILE A 84 -26.38 -15.54 -6.22
C ILE A 84 -27.75 -16.15 -5.88
N LEU A 85 -28.83 -15.38 -6.03
CA LEU A 85 -30.20 -15.79 -5.70
C LEU A 85 -30.86 -16.62 -6.78
N ALA A 86 -30.22 -16.84 -7.93
CA ALA A 86 -30.78 -17.64 -9.00
C ALA A 86 -32.18 -17.14 -9.46
N SER A 87 -32.44 -15.83 -9.33
CA SER A 87 -33.78 -15.23 -9.41
C SER A 87 -33.87 -14.11 -10.46
N PRO A 88 -35.06 -13.83 -11.02
CA PRO A 88 -35.28 -12.70 -11.93
C PRO A 88 -35.01 -11.34 -11.24
N LEU A 89 -34.65 -10.31 -12.01
CA LEU A 89 -34.28 -8.98 -11.50
C LEU A 89 -35.34 -8.36 -10.57
N GLY A 90 -36.63 -8.60 -10.82
CA GLY A 90 -37.73 -8.08 -10.00
C GLY A 90 -37.66 -8.53 -8.53
N ALA A 91 -37.20 -9.75 -8.27
CA ALA A 91 -37.06 -10.30 -6.91
C ALA A 91 -35.85 -9.73 -6.14
N VAL A 92 -34.92 -9.08 -6.85
CA VAL A 92 -33.67 -8.56 -6.30
C VAL A 92 -33.82 -7.14 -5.74
N PHE A 93 -34.86 -6.41 -6.16
CA PHE A 93 -35.14 -5.04 -5.70
C PHE A 93 -35.74 -4.97 -4.28
N ASP A 94 -35.87 -6.10 -3.59
CA ASP A 94 -36.25 -6.10 -2.18
C ASP A 94 -35.15 -5.43 -1.31
N PHE A 95 -35.56 -4.42 -0.54
CA PHE A 95 -34.65 -3.63 0.26
C PHE A 95 -33.95 -4.45 1.34
N ASN A 96 -34.65 -5.42 1.96
CA ASN A 96 -34.07 -6.26 3.00
C ASN A 96 -32.98 -7.18 2.43
N THR A 97 -33.20 -7.71 1.23
CA THR A 97 -32.24 -8.54 0.51
C THR A 97 -30.98 -7.75 0.15
N ILE A 98 -31.13 -6.53 -0.41
CA ILE A 98 -29.98 -5.66 -0.72
C ILE A 98 -29.24 -5.27 0.55
N LYS A 99 -29.96 -4.88 1.61
CA LYS A 99 -29.38 -4.51 2.90
C LYS A 99 -28.60 -5.68 3.51
N SER A 100 -29.17 -6.88 3.53
CA SER A 100 -28.49 -8.08 4.02
C SER A 100 -27.22 -8.36 3.20
N PHE A 101 -27.29 -8.28 1.88
CA PHE A 101 -26.11 -8.49 1.02
C PHE A 101 -24.98 -7.50 1.33
N VAL A 102 -25.25 -6.20 1.41
CA VAL A 102 -24.19 -5.20 1.62
C VAL A 102 -23.68 -5.12 3.07
N THR A 103 -24.42 -5.66 4.05
CA THR A 103 -24.03 -5.58 5.47
C THR A 103 -23.53 -6.91 6.05
N GLN A 104 -23.98 -8.05 5.54
CA GLN A 104 -23.69 -9.37 6.11
C GLN A 104 -22.84 -10.26 5.19
N ILE A 105 -22.85 -10.00 3.87
CA ILE A 105 -22.04 -10.76 2.91
C ILE A 105 -20.77 -9.99 2.59
N THR A 106 -19.60 -10.61 2.84
CA THR A 106 -18.28 -9.99 2.63
C THR A 106 -18.11 -9.41 1.23
N LEU A 107 -18.52 -10.15 0.18
CA LEU A 107 -18.48 -9.64 -1.20
C LEU A 107 -19.33 -8.37 -1.38
N GLY A 108 -20.52 -8.35 -0.80
CA GLY A 108 -21.42 -7.20 -0.83
C GLY A 108 -20.85 -6.01 -0.06
N GLN A 109 -20.20 -6.23 1.09
CA GLN A 109 -19.50 -5.18 1.84
C GLN A 109 -18.38 -4.53 1.01
N TYR A 110 -17.57 -5.30 0.28
CA TYR A 110 -16.53 -4.74 -0.59
C TYR A 110 -17.09 -4.00 -1.80
N GLN A 111 -18.15 -4.52 -2.44
CA GLN A 111 -18.82 -3.82 -3.53
C GLN A 111 -19.50 -2.53 -3.06
N PHE A 112 -20.07 -2.54 -1.85
CA PHE A 112 -20.61 -1.35 -1.21
C PHE A 112 -19.52 -0.34 -0.88
N PHE A 113 -18.37 -0.78 -0.34
CA PHE A 113 -17.22 0.09 -0.14
C PHE A 113 -16.78 0.74 -1.46
N GLN A 114 -16.67 -0.03 -2.56
CA GLN A 114 -16.38 0.52 -3.89
C GLN A 114 -17.40 1.59 -4.30
N LEU A 115 -18.70 1.34 -4.12
CA LEU A 115 -19.76 2.30 -4.42
C LEU A 115 -19.63 3.58 -3.57
N THR A 116 -19.34 3.45 -2.28
CA THR A 116 -19.13 4.61 -1.39
C THR A 116 -17.90 5.43 -1.78
N ALA A 117 -16.79 4.77 -2.15
CA ALA A 117 -15.59 5.43 -2.65
C ALA A 117 -15.88 6.18 -3.97
N ALA A 118 -16.54 5.53 -4.93
CA ALA A 118 -16.95 6.16 -6.19
C ALA A 118 -17.86 7.38 -5.96
N THR A 119 -18.79 7.26 -5.02
CA THR A 119 -19.70 8.35 -4.62
C THR A 119 -18.94 9.50 -3.97
N PHE A 120 -18.04 9.21 -3.04
CA PHE A 120 -17.20 10.22 -2.40
C PHE A 120 -16.33 10.97 -3.43
N VAL A 121 -15.71 10.24 -4.36
CA VAL A 121 -14.93 10.86 -5.44
C VAL A 121 -15.83 11.74 -6.30
N CYS A 122 -16.97 11.23 -6.78
CA CYS A 122 -17.90 11.99 -7.62
C CYS A 122 -18.38 13.29 -6.96
N LEU A 123 -18.70 13.23 -5.66
CA LEU A 123 -19.20 14.38 -4.92
C LEU A 123 -18.13 15.44 -4.69
N PHE A 124 -16.91 15.04 -4.31
CA PHE A 124 -15.91 15.97 -3.78
C PHE A 124 -14.75 16.29 -4.73
N VAL A 125 -14.52 15.50 -5.78
CA VAL A 125 -13.41 15.73 -6.72
C VAL A 125 -13.54 17.08 -7.43
N SER A 126 -14.76 17.54 -7.73
CA SER A 126 -15.02 18.84 -8.36
C SER A 126 -14.59 20.05 -7.51
N ARG A 127 -14.38 19.87 -6.20
CA ARG A 127 -13.97 20.94 -5.26
C ARG A 127 -12.45 21.07 -5.11
N ILE A 128 -11.66 20.22 -5.75
CA ILE A 128 -10.20 20.29 -5.62
C ILE A 128 -9.61 21.35 -6.54
N HIS A 129 -8.68 22.14 -5.99
CA HIS A 129 -7.92 23.18 -6.70
C HIS A 129 -6.41 23.05 -6.51
N LYS A 130 -5.95 22.07 -5.73
CA LYS A 130 -4.54 21.85 -5.40
C LYS A 130 -4.12 20.43 -5.79
N VAL A 131 -2.85 20.27 -6.18
CA VAL A 131 -2.22 18.98 -6.51
C VAL A 131 -2.38 17.96 -5.38
N GLY A 132 -2.22 18.40 -4.12
CA GLY A 132 -2.42 17.52 -2.96
C GLY A 132 -3.82 16.90 -2.90
N GLY A 133 -4.86 17.63 -3.33
CA GLY A 133 -6.21 17.08 -3.45
C GLY A 133 -6.29 16.00 -4.51
N ALA A 134 -5.68 16.22 -5.68
CA ALA A 134 -5.65 15.22 -6.76
C ALA A 134 -4.94 13.93 -6.32
N ILE A 135 -3.86 14.02 -5.54
CA ILE A 135 -3.16 12.85 -4.96
C ILE A 135 -4.07 12.08 -4.00
N TRP A 136 -4.78 12.77 -3.10
CA TRP A 136 -5.72 12.12 -2.18
C TRP A 136 -6.85 11.40 -2.89
N PHE A 137 -7.48 12.04 -3.88
CA PHE A 137 -8.53 11.38 -4.66
C PHE A 137 -8.00 10.27 -5.57
N LEU A 138 -6.76 10.35 -6.06
CA LEU A 138 -6.11 9.24 -6.76
C LEU A 138 -5.98 8.02 -5.84
N ALA A 139 -5.55 8.22 -4.59
CA ALA A 139 -5.45 7.15 -3.59
C ALA A 139 -6.82 6.54 -3.27
N ILE A 140 -7.84 7.36 -3.00
CA ILE A 140 -9.21 6.89 -2.72
C ILE A 140 -9.79 6.12 -3.90
N THR A 141 -9.65 6.65 -5.12
CA THR A 141 -10.12 5.96 -6.35
C THR A 141 -9.42 4.61 -6.50
N THR A 142 -8.10 4.56 -6.29
CA THR A 142 -7.32 3.31 -6.37
C THR A 142 -7.77 2.30 -5.31
N LEU A 143 -7.99 2.73 -4.06
CA LEU A 143 -8.52 1.86 -2.99
C LEU A 143 -9.91 1.32 -3.31
N GLY A 144 -10.80 2.15 -3.85
CA GLY A 144 -12.15 1.74 -4.26
C GLY A 144 -12.15 0.70 -5.39
N ILE A 145 -11.18 0.76 -6.32
CA ILE A 145 -11.01 -0.25 -7.38
C ILE A 145 -10.46 -1.56 -6.83
N ILE A 146 -9.50 -1.50 -5.90
CA ILE A 146 -8.83 -2.68 -5.35
C ILE A 146 -9.72 -3.46 -4.38
N ALA A 147 -10.58 -2.78 -3.62
CA ALA A 147 -11.33 -3.39 -2.52
C ALA A 147 -12.10 -4.68 -2.91
N PRO A 148 -12.91 -4.73 -3.99
CA PRO A 148 -13.61 -5.96 -4.37
C PRO A 148 -12.69 -7.10 -4.84
N LEU A 149 -11.44 -6.82 -5.21
CA LEU A 149 -10.50 -7.83 -5.71
C LEU A 149 -10.06 -8.81 -4.62
N PHE A 150 -10.08 -8.38 -3.36
CA PHE A 150 -9.79 -9.25 -2.21
C PHE A 150 -10.77 -10.42 -2.07
N GLN A 151 -11.98 -10.30 -2.63
CA GLN A 151 -12.99 -11.36 -2.61
C GLN A 151 -13.07 -12.12 -3.94
N SER A 152 -12.06 -12.01 -4.81
CA SER A 152 -12.08 -12.73 -6.08
C SER A 152 -11.99 -14.26 -5.87
N HIS A 153 -13.04 -14.99 -6.28
CA HIS A 153 -13.24 -16.43 -6.08
C HIS A 153 -12.24 -17.36 -6.82
N SER A 154 -11.10 -16.84 -7.26
CA SER A 154 -10.25 -17.51 -8.25
C SER A 154 -9.19 -18.46 -7.68
N ALA A 155 -9.23 -18.73 -6.38
CA ALA A 155 -8.31 -19.66 -5.73
C ALA A 155 -9.07 -20.91 -5.27
N THR A 156 -9.37 -21.81 -6.20
CA THR A 156 -9.84 -23.17 -5.89
C THR A 156 -8.70 -24.19 -5.93
N SER A 157 -7.46 -23.81 -6.27
CA SER A 157 -6.34 -24.77 -6.44
C SER A 157 -4.90 -24.21 -6.32
N GLY A 158 -4.66 -23.09 -5.62
CA GLY A 158 -3.31 -22.50 -5.48
C GLY A 158 -3.15 -21.57 -4.27
N SER A 159 -1.95 -20.99 -4.07
CA SER A 159 -1.68 -19.99 -3.02
C SER A 159 -2.64 -18.81 -3.16
N HIS A 160 -3.59 -18.71 -2.22
CA HIS A 160 -4.61 -17.65 -2.20
C HIS A 160 -3.98 -16.25 -2.18
N ALA A 161 -2.93 -16.07 -1.35
CA ALA A 161 -2.21 -14.81 -1.21
C ALA A 161 -1.49 -14.40 -2.51
N LEU A 162 -0.87 -15.34 -3.23
CA LEU A 162 -0.25 -15.08 -4.52
C LEU A 162 -1.28 -14.63 -5.56
N ALA A 163 -2.41 -15.32 -5.67
CA ALA A 163 -3.45 -15.04 -6.66
C ALA A 163 -4.13 -13.68 -6.42
N ILE A 164 -4.59 -13.43 -5.20
CA ILE A 164 -5.25 -12.17 -4.83
C ILE A 164 -4.27 -11.00 -4.92
N GLY A 165 -3.08 -11.15 -4.32
CA GLY A 165 -2.10 -10.06 -4.29
C GLY A 165 -1.58 -9.68 -5.68
N SER A 166 -1.33 -10.67 -6.54
CA SER A 166 -0.94 -10.40 -7.93
C SER A 166 -2.07 -9.75 -8.73
N LEU A 167 -3.34 -10.13 -8.49
CA LEU A 167 -4.48 -9.46 -9.12
C LEU A 167 -4.60 -7.99 -8.69
N CYS A 168 -4.43 -7.69 -7.40
CA CYS A 168 -4.42 -6.31 -6.89
C CYS A 168 -3.33 -5.48 -7.56
N ILE A 169 -2.10 -6.01 -7.66
CA ILE A 169 -0.99 -5.35 -8.37
C ILE A 169 -1.33 -5.15 -9.85
N HIS A 170 -1.88 -6.18 -10.49
CA HIS A 170 -2.24 -6.15 -11.90
C HIS A 170 -3.22 -5.02 -12.20
N VAL A 171 -4.32 -4.94 -11.43
CA VAL A 171 -5.35 -3.91 -11.64
C VAL A 171 -4.84 -2.51 -11.28
N MET A 172 -4.05 -2.37 -10.21
CA MET A 172 -3.43 -1.08 -9.86
C MET A 172 -2.50 -0.59 -10.98
N ALA A 173 -1.59 -1.45 -11.45
CA ALA A 173 -0.66 -1.11 -12.52
C ALA A 173 -1.38 -0.84 -13.85
N LEU A 174 -2.38 -1.65 -14.18
CA LEU A 174 -3.20 -1.45 -15.38
C LEU A 174 -4.00 -0.15 -15.32
N SER A 175 -4.51 0.24 -14.14
CA SER A 175 -5.21 1.52 -13.97
C SER A 175 -4.29 2.71 -14.19
N LEU A 176 -3.04 2.64 -13.74
CA LEU A 176 -2.03 3.68 -14.00
C LEU A 176 -1.62 3.72 -15.47
N TRP A 177 -1.45 2.57 -16.12
CA TRP A 177 -1.01 2.49 -17.51
C TRP A 177 -2.11 2.91 -18.49
N VAL A 178 -3.25 2.21 -18.48
CA VAL A 178 -4.37 2.49 -19.39
C VAL A 178 -4.98 3.85 -19.09
N GLY A 179 -5.16 4.18 -17.80
CA GLY A 179 -5.68 5.48 -17.38
C GLY A 179 -4.78 6.62 -17.79
N GLY A 180 -3.46 6.47 -17.68
CA GLY A 180 -2.54 7.52 -18.11
C GLY A 180 -2.53 7.73 -19.63
N ILE A 181 -2.64 6.67 -20.44
CA ILE A 181 -2.79 6.79 -21.91
C ILE A 181 -4.11 7.47 -22.25
N PHE A 182 -5.21 7.08 -21.59
CA PHE A 182 -6.49 7.75 -21.72
C PHE A 182 -6.39 9.25 -21.41
N ALA A 183 -5.71 9.63 -20.32
CA ALA A 183 -5.52 11.04 -19.98
C ALA A 183 -4.68 11.78 -21.04
N LEU A 184 -3.59 11.19 -21.54
CA LEU A 184 -2.76 11.79 -22.61
C LEU A 184 -3.55 12.01 -23.90
N ALA A 185 -4.49 11.12 -24.20
CA ALA A 185 -5.43 11.24 -25.32
C ALA A 185 -6.31 12.50 -25.21
N LEU A 186 -6.65 12.92 -23.99
CA LEU A 186 -7.50 14.09 -23.73
C LEU A 186 -6.74 15.42 -23.67
N LEU A 187 -5.40 15.39 -23.63
CA LEU A 187 -4.58 16.60 -23.55
C LEU A 187 -4.37 17.28 -24.90
N ASP A 188 -4.26 18.60 -24.86
CA ASP A 188 -3.85 19.40 -26.00
C ASP A 188 -2.38 19.10 -26.39
N PRO A 189 -1.96 19.27 -27.66
CA PRO A 189 -0.64 18.84 -28.13
C PRO A 189 0.55 19.39 -27.31
N LYS A 190 0.48 20.65 -26.87
CA LYS A 190 1.54 21.29 -26.08
C LYS A 190 1.70 20.63 -24.71
N GLU A 191 0.58 20.35 -24.04
CA GLU A 191 0.58 19.75 -22.70
C GLU A 191 0.92 18.27 -22.75
N ARG A 192 0.45 17.57 -23.79
CA ARG A 192 0.80 16.18 -24.04
C ARG A 192 2.32 16.02 -24.14
N ALA A 193 2.99 16.94 -24.82
CA ALA A 193 4.45 16.91 -24.93
C ALA A 193 5.17 17.05 -23.58
N ILE A 194 4.63 17.84 -22.67
CA ILE A 194 5.16 18.04 -21.32
C ILE A 194 4.87 16.81 -20.43
N ALA A 195 3.73 16.15 -20.63
CA ALA A 195 3.27 15.00 -19.85
C ALA A 195 3.97 13.68 -20.24
N VAL A 196 4.23 13.47 -21.53
CA VAL A 196 4.73 12.21 -22.10
C VAL A 196 6.04 11.72 -21.46
N PRO A 197 7.09 12.53 -21.23
CA PRO A 197 8.33 12.05 -20.61
C PRO A 197 8.14 11.49 -19.20
N ARG A 198 7.33 12.14 -18.37
CA ARG A 198 7.01 11.66 -17.01
C ARG A 198 6.17 10.40 -17.08
N PHE A 199 5.15 10.40 -17.94
CA PHE A 199 4.29 9.25 -18.11
C PHE A 199 5.04 8.03 -18.65
N SER A 200 5.97 8.19 -19.59
CA SER A 200 6.75 7.09 -20.17
C SER A 200 7.56 6.33 -19.11
N SER A 201 8.14 7.02 -18.12
CA SER A 201 8.82 6.35 -17.01
C SER A 201 7.84 5.57 -16.14
N LEU A 202 6.65 6.10 -15.85
CA LEU A 202 5.62 5.42 -15.07
C LEU A 202 5.05 4.21 -15.82
N ALA A 203 4.73 4.39 -17.10
CA ALA A 203 4.20 3.38 -17.99
C ALA A 203 5.14 2.18 -18.09
N LEU A 204 6.46 2.38 -18.14
CA LEU A 204 7.42 1.26 -18.12
C LEU A 204 7.28 0.39 -16.86
N TRP A 205 7.22 1.01 -15.67
CA TRP A 205 7.04 0.27 -14.41
C TRP A 205 5.67 -0.41 -14.35
N ALA A 206 4.63 0.27 -14.81
CA ALA A 206 3.28 -0.26 -14.86
C ALA A 206 3.18 -1.46 -15.81
N VAL A 207 3.81 -1.40 -16.99
CA VAL A 207 3.89 -2.52 -17.95
C VAL A 207 4.60 -3.71 -17.33
N ILE A 208 5.78 -3.50 -16.70
CA ILE A 208 6.50 -4.58 -16.02
C ILE A 208 5.62 -5.23 -14.95
N ALA A 209 4.96 -4.42 -14.12
CA ALA A 209 4.05 -4.91 -13.09
C ALA A 209 2.87 -5.68 -13.69
N VAL A 210 2.23 -5.19 -14.77
CA VAL A 210 1.13 -5.87 -15.48
C VAL A 210 1.57 -7.21 -16.04
N VAL A 211 2.75 -7.29 -16.67
CA VAL A 211 3.29 -8.52 -17.26
C VAL A 211 3.63 -9.55 -16.18
N VAL A 212 4.37 -9.15 -15.14
CA VAL A 212 4.78 -10.06 -14.05
C VAL A 212 3.56 -10.56 -13.28
N SER A 213 2.67 -9.66 -12.86
CA SER A 213 1.46 -10.03 -12.13
C SER A 213 0.46 -10.82 -12.98
N GLY A 214 0.36 -10.50 -14.27
CA GLY A 214 -0.48 -11.23 -15.23
C GLY A 214 0.04 -12.64 -15.48
N SER A 215 1.37 -12.81 -15.56
CA SER A 215 2.01 -14.11 -15.68
C SER A 215 1.81 -14.96 -14.42
N ALA A 216 1.97 -14.37 -13.23
CA ALA A 216 1.67 -15.06 -11.97
C ALA A 216 0.19 -15.49 -11.88
N ASN A 217 -0.73 -14.63 -12.32
CA ASN A 217 -2.16 -14.94 -12.41
C ASN A 217 -2.50 -16.02 -13.42
N ALA A 218 -1.81 -16.06 -14.56
CA ALA A 218 -1.97 -17.10 -15.58
C ALA A 218 -1.43 -18.43 -15.06
N TRP A 219 -0.23 -18.42 -14.46
CA TRP A 219 0.38 -19.59 -13.84
C TRP A 219 -0.52 -20.20 -12.76
N ALA A 220 -1.08 -19.37 -11.88
CA ALA A 220 -1.98 -19.83 -10.82
C ALA A 220 -3.24 -20.54 -11.34
N ARG A 221 -3.62 -20.35 -12.60
CA ARG A 221 -4.84 -20.92 -13.21
C ARG A 221 -4.59 -21.95 -14.32
N LEU A 222 -3.38 -21.97 -14.90
CA LEU A 222 -3.00 -22.85 -16.02
C LEU A 222 -1.84 -23.81 -15.65
N ASN A 223 -1.65 -24.13 -14.36
CA ASN A 223 -0.57 -24.98 -13.88
C ASN A 223 -0.77 -26.50 -14.10
N PHE A 224 -1.77 -26.92 -14.88
CA PHE A 224 -2.04 -28.33 -15.19
C PHE A 224 -2.39 -28.53 -16.67
N ALA A 225 -2.11 -29.73 -17.20
CA ALA A 225 -2.15 -30.00 -18.64
C ALA A 225 -3.52 -29.74 -19.30
N SER A 226 -4.62 -30.21 -18.70
CA SER A 226 -5.96 -30.04 -19.27
C SER A 226 -6.43 -28.57 -19.30
N ALA A 227 -5.81 -27.68 -18.53
CA ALA A 227 -6.13 -26.25 -18.55
C ALA A 227 -5.83 -25.61 -19.90
N TRP A 228 -4.81 -26.10 -20.62
CA TRP A 228 -4.33 -25.52 -21.87
C TRP A 228 -5.26 -25.73 -23.07
N HIS A 229 -6.18 -26.69 -22.98
CA HIS A 229 -7.20 -26.94 -24.01
C HIS A 229 -8.49 -26.14 -23.77
N SER A 230 -8.55 -25.33 -22.71
CA SER A 230 -9.75 -24.55 -22.38
C SER A 230 -9.83 -23.24 -23.18
N SER A 231 -11.05 -22.75 -23.41
CA SER A 231 -11.28 -21.40 -23.95
C SER A 231 -10.64 -20.31 -23.07
N TYR A 232 -10.45 -20.59 -21.78
CA TYR A 232 -9.77 -19.70 -20.83
C TYR A 232 -8.30 -19.50 -21.21
N ALA A 233 -7.60 -20.57 -21.59
CA ALA A 233 -6.20 -20.51 -22.03
C ALA A 233 -6.05 -19.72 -23.33
N ILE A 234 -6.96 -19.89 -24.29
CA ILE A 234 -6.94 -19.12 -25.56
C ILE A 234 -7.02 -17.62 -25.30
N VAL A 235 -7.93 -17.17 -24.43
CA VAL A 235 -8.07 -15.74 -24.12
C VAL A 235 -6.83 -15.19 -23.40
N ILE A 236 -6.19 -15.99 -22.54
CA ILE A 236 -4.90 -15.62 -21.92
C ILE A 236 -3.81 -15.45 -22.99
N ILE A 237 -3.70 -16.37 -23.94
CA ILE A 237 -2.74 -16.30 -25.05
C ILE A 237 -2.98 -15.04 -25.89
N VAL A 238 -4.23 -14.76 -26.27
CA VAL A 238 -4.61 -13.55 -27.01
C VAL A 238 -4.21 -12.29 -26.23
N LYS A 239 -4.49 -12.22 -24.92
CA LYS A 239 -4.05 -11.10 -24.08
C LYS A 239 -2.53 -10.98 -24.05
N GLY A 240 -1.80 -12.09 -24.02
CA GLY A 240 -0.35 -12.13 -24.11
C GLY A 240 0.17 -11.49 -25.40
N VAL A 241 -0.39 -11.90 -26.55
CA VAL A 241 -0.04 -11.35 -27.87
C VAL A 241 -0.34 -9.85 -27.95
N LEU A 242 -1.54 -9.42 -27.50
CA LEU A 242 -1.90 -7.99 -27.47
C LEU A 242 -0.95 -7.18 -26.59
N THR A 243 -0.57 -7.73 -25.43
CA THR A 243 0.37 -7.07 -24.50
C THR A 243 1.76 -6.92 -25.13
N ILE A 244 2.26 -7.96 -25.80
CA ILE A 244 3.54 -7.91 -26.53
C ILE A 244 3.46 -6.84 -27.63
N GLY A 245 2.37 -6.80 -28.40
CA GLY A 245 2.14 -5.77 -29.42
C GLY A 245 2.20 -4.35 -28.84
N LEU A 246 1.51 -4.10 -27.72
CA LEU A 246 1.54 -2.82 -27.01
C LEU A 246 2.93 -2.44 -26.52
N ILE A 247 3.72 -3.40 -26.03
CA ILE A 247 5.11 -3.16 -25.59
C ILE A 247 5.98 -2.75 -26.77
N VAL A 248 5.85 -3.44 -27.91
CA VAL A 248 6.61 -3.12 -29.14
C VAL A 248 6.25 -1.71 -29.63
N ILE A 249 4.95 -1.39 -29.70
CA ILE A 249 4.50 -0.04 -30.09
C ILE A 249 5.06 1.01 -29.13
N GLY A 250 4.93 0.81 -27.82
CA GLY A 250 5.44 1.72 -26.80
C GLY A 250 6.97 1.89 -26.84
N TYR A 251 7.72 0.83 -27.14
CA TYR A 251 9.18 0.89 -27.34
C TYR A 251 9.55 1.70 -28.58
N MET A 252 8.92 1.42 -29.73
CA MET A 252 9.13 2.18 -30.97
C MET A 252 8.82 3.66 -30.76
N HIS A 253 7.75 3.93 -30.03
CA HIS A 253 7.31 5.27 -29.68
C HIS A 253 8.36 6.01 -28.85
N ARG A 254 8.84 5.38 -27.78
CA ARG A 254 9.90 5.93 -26.92
C ARG A 254 11.20 6.18 -27.68
N LYS A 255 11.60 5.26 -28.57
CA LYS A 255 12.79 5.41 -29.42
C LYS A 255 12.66 6.59 -30.37
N ASN A 256 11.51 6.74 -31.03
CA ASN A 256 11.23 7.83 -31.96
C ASN A 256 11.22 9.21 -31.27
N LEU A 257 10.63 9.29 -30.07
CA LEU A 257 10.64 10.49 -29.22
C LEU A 257 12.07 10.89 -28.80
N ALA A 258 12.90 9.89 -28.45
CA ALA A 258 14.27 10.15 -28.01
C ALA A 258 15.19 10.60 -29.16
N SER A 259 14.91 10.20 -30.40
CA SER A 259 15.75 10.50 -31.57
C SER A 259 15.43 11.81 -32.28
N LYS A 260 14.30 12.47 -31.96
CA LYS A 260 13.81 13.64 -32.71
C LYS A 260 13.68 14.88 -31.82
N LYS A 261 13.93 16.06 -32.39
CA LYS A 261 13.61 17.33 -31.70
C LYS A 261 12.10 17.55 -31.67
N PHE A 262 11.62 18.30 -30.68
CA PHE A 262 10.19 18.60 -30.50
C PHE A 262 9.52 19.16 -31.78
N SER A 263 10.23 20.02 -32.52
CA SER A 263 9.78 20.64 -33.77
C SER A 263 9.60 19.65 -34.93
N GLU A 264 10.21 18.47 -34.87
CA GLU A 264 10.18 17.44 -35.92
C GLU A 264 9.12 16.35 -35.64
N ILE A 265 8.44 16.43 -34.50
CA ILE A 265 7.42 15.45 -34.10
C ILE A 265 6.09 15.81 -34.75
N ASN A 266 5.54 14.89 -35.55
CA ASN A 266 4.19 15.01 -36.06
C ASN A 266 3.17 14.61 -34.97
N TRP A 267 2.65 15.60 -34.26
CA TRP A 267 1.70 15.44 -33.15
C TRP A 267 0.35 14.81 -33.54
N ASN A 268 -0.04 14.88 -34.81
CA ASN A 268 -1.25 14.22 -35.31
C ASN A 268 -1.04 12.71 -35.44
N LYS A 269 0.06 12.27 -36.03
CA LYS A 269 0.43 10.84 -36.09
C LYS A 269 0.65 10.27 -34.69
N PHE A 270 1.21 11.07 -33.80
CA PHE A 270 1.37 10.72 -32.38
C PHE A 270 0.03 10.44 -31.69
N TYR A 271 -0.96 11.32 -31.90
CA TYR A 271 -2.31 11.13 -31.37
C TYR A 271 -2.99 9.89 -31.94
N GLN A 272 -2.87 9.65 -33.25
CA GLN A 272 -3.41 8.44 -33.88
C GLN A 272 -2.84 7.16 -33.25
N LEU A 273 -1.54 7.15 -32.93
CA LEU A 273 -0.91 6.01 -32.28
C LEU A 273 -1.43 5.78 -30.86
N ILE A 274 -1.58 6.85 -30.08
CA ILE A 274 -2.22 6.78 -28.74
C ILE A 274 -3.63 6.20 -28.84
N MET A 275 -4.40 6.60 -29.85
CA MET A 275 -5.74 6.07 -30.06
C MET A 275 -5.73 4.58 -30.39
N VAL A 276 -4.78 4.12 -31.21
CA VAL A 276 -4.60 2.69 -31.50
C VAL A 276 -4.21 1.90 -30.23
N GLU A 277 -3.24 2.39 -29.46
CA GLU A 277 -2.85 1.78 -28.18
C GLU A 277 -4.06 1.69 -27.24
N LEU A 278 -4.82 2.78 -27.10
CA LEU A 278 -6.01 2.84 -26.25
C LEU A 278 -7.09 1.86 -26.72
N SER A 279 -7.35 1.74 -28.02
CA SER A 279 -8.30 0.77 -28.57
C SER A 279 -7.90 -0.67 -28.25
N ILE A 280 -6.62 -1.02 -28.42
CA ILE A 280 -6.10 -2.36 -28.08
C ILE A 280 -6.25 -2.62 -26.57
N MET A 281 -5.99 -1.62 -25.73
CA MET A 281 -6.14 -1.74 -24.28
C MET A 281 -7.60 -1.92 -23.85
N ILE A 282 -8.53 -1.17 -24.47
CA ILE A 282 -9.97 -1.33 -24.23
C ILE A 282 -10.43 -2.74 -24.62
N PHE A 283 -9.94 -3.27 -25.74
CA PHE A 283 -10.23 -4.65 -26.14
C PHE A 283 -9.63 -5.67 -25.15
N ALA A 284 -8.38 -5.49 -24.72
CA ALA A 284 -7.75 -6.35 -23.72
C ALA A 284 -8.46 -6.30 -22.35
N LEU A 285 -9.01 -5.14 -21.98
CA LEU A 285 -9.85 -4.93 -20.80
C LEU A 285 -11.18 -5.69 -20.91
N ALA A 286 -11.82 -5.68 -22.08
CA ALA A 286 -13.03 -6.45 -22.33
C ALA A 286 -12.77 -7.96 -22.20
N LEU A 287 -11.67 -8.46 -22.77
CA LEU A 287 -11.23 -9.85 -22.60
C LEU A 287 -10.91 -10.19 -21.13
N GLY A 288 -10.27 -9.27 -20.41
CA GLY A 288 -10.00 -9.42 -18.98
C GLY A 288 -11.27 -9.49 -18.13
N THR A 289 -12.26 -8.65 -18.45
CA THR A 289 -13.57 -8.66 -17.77
C THR A 289 -14.32 -9.95 -18.06
N TRP A 290 -14.27 -10.43 -19.30
CA TRP A 290 -14.84 -11.73 -19.66
C TRP A 290 -14.18 -12.87 -18.88
N LEU A 291 -12.85 -12.91 -18.77
CA LEU A 291 -12.13 -13.90 -17.95
C LEU A 291 -12.55 -13.85 -16.48
N ALA A 292 -12.77 -12.65 -15.92
CA ALA A 292 -13.20 -12.47 -14.53
C ALA A 292 -14.65 -12.88 -14.27
N SER A 293 -15.49 -12.95 -15.31
CA SER A 293 -16.88 -13.41 -15.22
C SER A 293 -17.06 -14.90 -15.49
N ASN A 294 -16.05 -15.58 -16.04
CA ASN A 294 -16.11 -17.01 -16.37
C ASN A 294 -15.37 -17.85 -15.34
N LYS A 295 -15.83 -19.10 -15.13
CA LYS A 295 -15.18 -20.04 -14.22
C LYS A 295 -13.81 -20.45 -14.78
N PRO A 296 -12.72 -20.38 -14.00
CA PRO A 296 -11.42 -20.89 -14.43
C PRO A 296 -11.47 -22.42 -14.59
N PRO A 297 -10.56 -23.01 -15.38
CA PRO A 297 -10.45 -24.46 -15.48
C PRO A 297 -10.06 -25.03 -14.10
N SER A 298 -10.63 -26.19 -13.74
CA SER A 298 -10.31 -26.91 -12.50
C SER A 298 -9.66 -28.26 -12.83
N PRO A 299 -8.63 -28.69 -12.08
CA PRO A 299 -8.24 -30.10 -12.06
C PRO A 299 -9.47 -30.87 -11.54
N GLY A 300 -10.02 -31.82 -12.31
CA GLY A 300 -11.31 -32.46 -12.04
C GLY A 300 -11.38 -33.38 -10.79
N ALA A 301 -10.55 -33.15 -9.77
CA ALA A 301 -10.65 -33.81 -8.48
C ALA A 301 -11.48 -32.91 -7.54
N ASP A 302 -12.57 -33.44 -6.98
CA ASP A 302 -13.26 -32.76 -5.89
C ASP A 302 -12.26 -32.53 -4.75
N PRO A 303 -12.00 -31.28 -4.35
CA PRO A 303 -11.08 -31.02 -3.26
C PRO A 303 -11.67 -31.67 -2.00
N LYS A 304 -10.97 -32.68 -1.46
CA LYS A 304 -11.28 -33.21 -0.13
C LYS A 304 -11.31 -32.02 0.84
N PHE A 305 -12.39 -31.92 1.61
CA PHE A 305 -12.56 -30.83 2.57
C PHE A 305 -11.31 -30.72 3.45
N ASN A 306 -10.70 -29.54 3.47
CA ASN A 306 -9.54 -29.22 4.29
C ASN A 306 -9.84 -27.96 5.11
N ALA A 307 -10.01 -28.12 6.42
CA ALA A 307 -10.37 -27.04 7.33
C ALA A 307 -9.33 -25.91 7.30
N ALA A 308 -8.04 -26.25 7.28
CA ALA A 308 -6.96 -25.26 7.22
C ALA A 308 -7.01 -24.40 5.95
N ILE A 309 -7.24 -25.01 4.78
CA ILE A 309 -7.39 -24.25 3.52
C ILE A 309 -8.65 -23.40 3.56
N THR A 310 -9.72 -23.89 4.17
CA THR A 310 -11.00 -23.17 4.24
C THR A 310 -10.93 -21.95 5.17
N VAL A 311 -10.22 -22.06 6.30
CA VAL A 311 -10.11 -21.02 7.33
C VAL A 311 -8.93 -20.08 7.08
N ALA A 312 -7.73 -20.63 6.86
CA ALA A 312 -6.50 -19.86 6.71
C ALA A 312 -6.13 -19.59 5.23
N GLY A 313 -6.76 -20.26 4.27
CA GLY A 313 -6.38 -20.14 2.84
C GLY A 313 -5.09 -20.87 2.48
N LEU A 314 -4.54 -21.67 3.40
CA LEU A 314 -3.23 -22.31 3.30
C LEU A 314 -3.31 -23.77 3.77
N PRO A 315 -2.54 -24.70 3.18
CA PRO A 315 -2.43 -26.04 3.72
C PRO A 315 -1.77 -26.00 5.11
N MET A 316 -2.23 -26.86 6.02
CA MET A 316 -1.66 -26.96 7.36
C MET A 316 -0.18 -27.37 7.31
N PRO A 317 0.74 -26.55 7.86
CA PRO A 317 2.13 -26.91 7.91
C PRO A 317 2.38 -28.04 8.91
N GLN A 318 3.44 -28.81 8.67
CA GLN A 318 3.97 -29.75 9.64
C GLN A 318 4.50 -29.01 10.88
N GLN A 319 4.76 -29.74 11.97
CA GLN A 319 5.30 -29.17 13.20
C GLN A 319 6.53 -28.29 12.92
N PRO A 320 6.62 -27.09 13.52
CA PRO A 320 7.75 -26.20 13.31
C PRO A 320 9.07 -26.84 13.74
N THR A 321 10.06 -26.74 12.85
CA THR A 321 11.47 -27.00 13.13
C THR A 321 12.26 -25.80 12.63
N LEU A 322 13.51 -25.62 13.08
CA LEU A 322 14.35 -24.52 12.61
C LEU A 322 14.46 -24.50 11.06
N SER A 323 14.66 -25.66 10.44
CA SER A 323 14.71 -25.78 8.98
C SER A 323 13.40 -25.38 8.32
N ARG A 324 12.25 -25.82 8.83
CA ARG A 324 10.95 -25.44 8.26
C ARG A 324 10.68 -23.95 8.47
N ILE A 325 11.00 -23.38 9.62
CA ILE A 325 10.84 -21.94 9.84
C ILE A 325 11.70 -21.13 8.87
N LEU A 326 12.94 -21.53 8.63
CA LEU A 326 13.85 -20.79 7.74
C LEU A 326 13.51 -20.93 6.25
N PHE A 327 12.99 -22.09 5.82
CA PHE A 327 12.84 -22.41 4.39
C PHE A 327 11.37 -22.56 3.92
N SER A 328 10.38 -22.60 4.82
CA SER A 328 8.98 -22.56 4.41
C SER A 328 8.63 -21.19 3.84
N TRP A 329 7.91 -21.19 2.73
CA TRP A 329 7.57 -19.96 2.02
C TRP A 329 6.19 -20.05 1.38
N ASN A 330 5.36 -19.05 1.64
CA ASN A 330 4.09 -18.83 0.95
C ASN A 330 4.04 -17.36 0.50
N PRO A 331 4.39 -17.05 -0.76
CA PRO A 331 4.52 -15.68 -1.23
C PRO A 331 3.21 -14.88 -1.10
N ASP A 332 3.24 -13.80 -0.31
CA ASP A 332 2.22 -12.75 -0.40
C ASP A 332 2.59 -11.80 -1.53
N ALA A 333 1.95 -11.98 -2.69
CA ALA A 333 2.28 -11.20 -3.88
C ALA A 333 2.10 -9.69 -3.66
N LEU A 334 1.15 -9.27 -2.83
CA LEU A 334 0.86 -7.85 -2.61
C LEU A 334 1.98 -7.20 -1.78
N PHE A 335 2.37 -7.83 -0.67
CA PHE A 335 3.53 -7.40 0.11
C PHE A 335 4.81 -7.42 -0.72
N ILE A 336 5.10 -8.51 -1.42
CA ILE A 336 6.28 -8.62 -2.29
C ILE A 336 6.29 -7.51 -3.35
N GLY A 337 5.15 -7.19 -3.95
CA GLY A 337 5.06 -6.08 -4.91
C GLY A 337 5.41 -4.73 -4.30
N PHE A 338 4.91 -4.43 -3.10
CA PHE A 338 5.27 -3.20 -2.38
C PHE A 338 6.75 -3.18 -1.97
N LEU A 339 7.30 -4.30 -1.53
CA LEU A 339 8.71 -4.42 -1.16
C LEU A 339 9.63 -4.24 -2.39
N ILE A 340 9.29 -4.86 -3.52
CA ILE A 340 10.01 -4.66 -4.80
C ILE A 340 9.97 -3.18 -5.20
N LEU A 341 8.80 -2.53 -5.10
CA LEU A 341 8.68 -1.10 -5.42
C LEU A 341 9.55 -0.24 -4.49
N ALA A 342 9.52 -0.51 -3.18
CA ALA A 342 10.34 0.18 -2.20
C ALA A 342 11.84 0.02 -2.50
N VAL A 343 12.29 -1.21 -2.77
CA VAL A 343 13.68 -1.52 -3.15
C VAL A 343 14.07 -0.83 -4.45
N ALA A 344 13.23 -0.88 -5.48
CA ALA A 344 13.49 -0.25 -6.76
C ALA A 344 13.65 1.28 -6.63
N LEU A 345 12.79 1.93 -5.84
CA LEU A 345 12.87 3.36 -5.57
C LEU A 345 14.11 3.71 -4.74
N TYR A 346 14.44 2.91 -3.72
CA TYR A 346 15.63 3.11 -2.88
C TYR A 346 16.92 2.97 -3.69
N VAL A 347 17.07 1.86 -4.43
CA VAL A 347 18.22 1.63 -5.31
C VAL A 347 18.35 2.72 -6.35
N ARG A 348 17.25 3.14 -7.00
CA ARG A 348 17.25 4.25 -7.95
C ARG A 348 17.75 5.54 -7.29
N GLY A 349 17.31 5.84 -6.06
CA GLY A 349 17.78 6.99 -5.30
C GLY A 349 19.30 6.94 -5.05
N VAL A 350 19.81 5.80 -4.56
CA VAL A 350 21.24 5.61 -4.31
C VAL A 350 22.06 5.73 -5.60
N VAL A 351 21.59 5.16 -6.71
CA VAL A 351 22.24 5.27 -8.03
C VAL A 351 22.28 6.72 -8.51
N ILE A 352 21.19 7.49 -8.33
CA ILE A 352 21.15 8.90 -8.70
C ILE A 352 22.19 9.71 -7.90
N LEU A 353 22.28 9.50 -6.58
CA LEU A 353 23.29 10.18 -5.75
C LEU A 353 24.70 9.82 -6.17
N ARG A 354 24.98 8.53 -6.35
CA ARG A 354 26.32 8.06 -6.74
C ARG A 354 26.75 8.62 -8.10
N ARG A 355 25.83 8.70 -9.06
CA ARG A 355 26.11 9.30 -10.39
C ARG A 355 26.36 10.81 -10.32
N ARG A 356 25.84 11.51 -9.30
CA ARG A 356 26.12 12.93 -9.04
C ARG A 356 27.44 13.17 -8.29
N GLY A 357 28.11 12.12 -7.83
CA GLY A 357 29.31 12.22 -7.00
C GLY A 357 29.04 12.30 -5.49
N ASP A 358 27.77 12.25 -5.07
CA ASP A 358 27.39 12.26 -3.67
C ASP A 358 27.64 10.89 -3.01
N ARG A 359 28.18 10.89 -1.79
CA ARG A 359 28.35 9.67 -0.99
C ARG A 359 27.06 9.32 -0.24
N TRP A 360 26.65 8.05 -0.32
CA TRP A 360 25.59 7.47 0.52
C TRP A 360 26.19 6.41 1.44
N HIS A 361 25.91 6.48 2.73
CA HIS A 361 26.52 5.60 3.73
C HIS A 361 25.99 4.16 3.58
N VAL A 362 26.88 3.18 3.39
CA VAL A 362 26.52 1.77 3.12
C VAL A 362 25.66 1.19 4.24
N GLY A 363 25.91 1.56 5.51
CA GLY A 363 25.10 1.13 6.65
C GLY A 363 23.61 1.48 6.52
N ARG A 364 23.24 2.55 5.81
CA ARG A 364 21.82 2.90 5.54
C ARG A 364 21.18 1.91 4.57
N THR A 365 21.92 1.55 3.52
CA THR A 365 21.45 0.55 2.55
C THR A 365 21.30 -0.82 3.19
N VAL A 366 22.25 -1.22 4.05
CA VAL A 366 22.19 -2.49 4.80
C VAL A 366 21.00 -2.51 5.76
N ALA A 367 20.78 -1.44 6.53
CA ALA A 367 19.64 -1.33 7.43
C ALA A 367 18.30 -1.39 6.68
N PHE A 368 18.20 -0.69 5.54
CA PHE A 368 17.02 -0.75 4.68
C PHE A 368 16.79 -2.17 4.16
N ALA A 369 17.82 -2.85 3.65
CA ALA A 369 17.71 -4.22 3.17
C ALA A 369 17.28 -5.20 4.28
N PHE A 370 17.79 -5.02 5.50
CA PHE A 370 17.37 -5.80 6.66
C PHE A 370 15.89 -5.57 7.01
N GLY A 371 15.42 -4.32 6.97
CA GLY A 371 14.00 -4.01 7.17
C GLY A 371 13.10 -4.66 6.12
N ILE A 372 13.49 -4.58 4.84
CA ILE A 372 12.77 -5.23 3.74
C ILE A 372 12.72 -6.75 3.90
N ALA A 373 13.86 -7.38 4.21
CA ALA A 373 13.94 -8.83 4.41
C ALA A 373 13.12 -9.29 5.63
N GLY A 374 13.11 -8.50 6.70
CA GLY A 374 12.31 -8.75 7.90
C GLY A 374 10.81 -8.75 7.60
N ILE A 375 10.31 -7.78 6.82
CA ILE A 375 8.90 -7.75 6.42
C ILE A 375 8.58 -8.98 5.56
N ASP A 376 9.39 -9.27 4.55
CA ASP A 376 9.15 -10.41 3.66
C ASP A 376 9.14 -11.75 4.42
N PHE A 377 10.06 -11.95 5.36
CA PHE A 377 10.11 -13.17 6.16
C PHE A 377 8.93 -13.29 7.13
N ALA A 378 8.45 -12.18 7.67
CA ALA A 378 7.31 -12.14 8.58
C ALA A 378 5.95 -12.28 7.84
N THR A 379 5.85 -11.88 6.57
CA THR A 379 4.60 -12.01 5.79
C THR A 379 4.58 -13.26 4.91
N SER A 380 5.70 -13.58 4.24
CA SER A 380 5.81 -14.63 3.22
C SER A 380 6.61 -15.85 3.69
N GLY A 381 7.59 -15.64 4.57
CA GLY A 381 8.48 -16.67 5.08
C GLY A 381 7.84 -17.56 6.16
N GLY A 382 8.66 -18.38 6.83
CA GLY A 382 8.14 -19.35 7.79
C GLY A 382 7.39 -18.69 8.94
N PHE A 383 7.85 -17.56 9.47
CA PHE A 383 7.08 -16.85 10.50
C PHE A 383 5.71 -16.40 10.00
N GLY A 384 5.58 -15.95 8.75
CA GLY A 384 4.29 -15.64 8.13
C GLY A 384 3.40 -16.87 7.95
N VAL A 385 3.99 -18.00 7.54
CA VAL A 385 3.25 -19.26 7.40
C VAL A 385 2.71 -19.75 8.75
N TYR A 386 3.57 -19.86 9.77
CA TYR A 386 3.16 -20.38 11.09
C TYR A 386 2.28 -19.39 11.86
N ALA A 387 2.36 -18.08 11.59
CA ALA A 387 1.50 -17.06 12.20
C ALA A 387 0.00 -17.29 11.96
N HIS A 388 -0.37 -18.00 10.90
CA HIS A 388 -1.78 -18.34 10.64
C HIS A 388 -2.27 -19.50 11.51
N PHE A 389 -1.39 -20.25 12.18
CA PHE A 389 -1.73 -21.52 12.85
C PHE A 389 -1.47 -21.55 14.35
N ALA A 390 -0.73 -20.58 14.89
CA ALA A 390 -0.41 -20.45 16.30
C ALA A 390 -0.22 -18.97 16.70
N PHE A 391 -0.74 -18.60 17.86
CA PHE A 391 -0.65 -17.26 18.42
C PHE A 391 0.80 -16.87 18.75
N SER A 392 1.62 -17.81 19.22
CA SER A 392 3.04 -17.55 19.51
C SER A 392 3.81 -17.09 18.27
N TYR A 393 3.62 -17.77 17.13
CA TYR A 393 4.21 -17.40 15.84
C TYR A 393 3.59 -16.14 15.25
N HIS A 394 2.29 -15.92 15.46
CA HIS A 394 1.63 -14.67 15.14
C HIS A 394 2.32 -13.50 15.87
N MET A 395 2.56 -13.64 17.18
CA MET A 395 3.25 -12.60 17.95
C MET A 395 4.68 -12.37 17.44
N ILE A 396 5.45 -13.42 17.14
CA ILE A 396 6.79 -13.27 16.56
C ILE A 396 6.74 -12.48 15.24
N SER A 397 5.84 -12.84 14.33
CA SER A 397 5.67 -12.15 13.05
C SER A 397 5.35 -10.67 13.26
N HIS A 398 4.36 -10.35 14.11
CA HIS A 398 3.98 -8.97 14.38
C HIS A 398 5.02 -8.16 15.15
N MET A 399 5.85 -8.78 16.00
CA MET A 399 7.00 -8.13 16.61
C MET A 399 8.09 -7.79 15.58
N ILE A 400 8.31 -8.66 14.59
CA ILE A 400 9.20 -8.34 13.47
C ILE A 400 8.65 -7.16 12.65
N LEU A 401 7.35 -7.19 12.31
CA LEU A 401 6.70 -6.14 11.54
C LEU A 401 6.58 -4.81 12.29
N GLY A 402 6.34 -4.85 13.59
CA GLY A 402 6.12 -3.68 14.44
C GLY A 402 7.40 -3.06 14.98
N MET A 403 8.47 -3.83 15.18
CA MET A 403 9.68 -3.34 15.84
C MET A 403 10.94 -3.51 15.01
N ILE A 404 11.28 -4.75 14.68
CA ILE A 404 12.59 -5.07 14.10
C ILE A 404 12.74 -4.47 12.70
N ALA A 405 11.77 -4.72 11.81
CA ALA A 405 11.84 -4.24 10.44
C ALA A 405 11.73 -2.70 10.35
N PRO A 406 10.80 -2.03 11.05
CA PRO A 406 10.72 -0.58 11.08
C PRO A 406 12.00 0.13 11.49
N ILE A 407 12.74 -0.37 12.49
CA ILE A 407 14.05 0.19 12.87
C ILE A 407 15.00 0.19 11.68
N GLY A 408 15.10 -0.94 10.96
CA GLY A 408 15.91 -1.05 9.74
C GLY A 408 15.49 -0.05 8.66
N LEU A 409 14.18 0.08 8.42
CA LEU A 409 13.63 1.03 7.44
C LEU A 409 13.93 2.48 7.80
N VAL A 410 13.76 2.88 9.06
CA VAL A 410 14.01 4.24 9.55
C VAL A 410 15.50 4.60 9.46
N LEU A 411 16.38 3.68 9.88
CA LEU A 411 17.84 3.85 9.77
C LEU A 411 18.31 3.91 8.31
N GLY A 412 17.52 3.37 7.38
CA GLY A 412 17.70 3.52 5.94
C GLY A 412 17.57 4.95 5.41
N ALA A 413 17.00 5.87 6.19
CA ALA A 413 16.73 7.28 5.83
C ALA A 413 16.01 7.47 4.47
N PRO A 414 14.89 6.75 4.21
CA PRO A 414 14.21 6.78 2.92
C PRO A 414 13.64 8.16 2.57
N ILE A 415 13.20 8.96 3.56
CA ILE A 415 12.66 10.30 3.29
C ILE A 415 13.78 11.24 2.87
N THR A 416 14.94 11.18 3.53
CA THR A 416 16.14 11.94 3.16
C THR A 416 16.59 11.58 1.76
N LEU A 417 16.63 10.28 1.43
CA LEU A 417 16.98 9.83 0.10
C LEU A 417 16.02 10.41 -0.95
N ALA A 418 14.71 10.27 -0.72
CA ALA A 418 13.68 10.83 -1.60
C ALA A 418 13.82 12.34 -1.79
N LEU A 419 14.03 13.11 -0.72
CA LEU A 419 14.20 14.57 -0.80
C LEU A 419 15.46 14.99 -1.55
N ARG A 420 16.51 14.15 -1.59
CA ARG A 420 17.74 14.42 -2.34
C ARG A 420 17.67 13.99 -3.81
N THR A 421 16.81 13.03 -4.15
CA THR A 421 16.80 12.41 -5.48
C THR A 421 15.57 12.72 -6.32
N LEU A 422 14.44 13.08 -5.70
CA LEU A 422 13.22 13.43 -6.42
C LEU A 422 13.42 14.68 -7.28
N PRO A 423 12.82 14.71 -8.48
CA PRO A 423 12.96 15.83 -9.40
C PRO A 423 12.36 17.12 -8.82
N GLN A 424 13.02 18.24 -9.12
CA GLN A 424 12.46 19.59 -8.91
C GLN A 424 11.35 19.89 -9.93
N GLY A 425 10.66 21.02 -9.75
CA GLY A 425 9.70 21.53 -10.75
C GLY A 425 10.36 21.74 -12.11
N ARG A 426 9.60 21.59 -13.20
CA ARG A 426 10.08 21.87 -14.57
C ARG A 426 10.28 23.36 -14.81
N THR A 427 9.47 24.17 -14.14
CA THR A 427 9.52 25.64 -14.16
C THR A 427 9.72 26.17 -12.75
N GLU A 428 10.13 27.44 -12.61
CA GLU A 428 10.29 28.10 -11.30
C GLU A 428 8.98 28.19 -10.52
N ALA A 429 7.84 28.24 -11.23
CA ALA A 429 6.52 28.29 -10.62
C ALA A 429 6.01 26.91 -10.18
N GLU A 430 6.45 25.82 -10.82
CA GLU A 430 6.00 24.46 -10.53
C GLU A 430 6.55 23.96 -9.19
N ARG A 431 5.66 23.51 -8.30
CA ARG A 431 6.07 22.88 -7.03
C ARG A 431 6.74 21.53 -7.27
N GLY A 432 6.18 20.74 -8.19
CA GLY A 432 6.70 19.43 -8.57
C GLY A 432 6.61 18.37 -7.46
N VAL A 433 7.16 17.19 -7.74
CA VAL A 433 7.05 16.02 -6.85
C VAL A 433 7.80 16.24 -5.53
N ARG A 434 9.04 16.74 -5.60
CA ARG A 434 9.84 17.06 -4.41
C ARG A 434 9.18 18.13 -3.54
N GLY A 435 8.73 19.23 -4.14
CA GLY A 435 8.06 20.30 -3.40
C GLY A 435 6.74 19.86 -2.78
N THR A 436 6.02 18.95 -3.42
CA THR A 436 4.79 18.35 -2.87
C THR A 436 5.09 17.47 -1.66
N LEU A 437 6.16 16.67 -1.70
CA LEU A 437 6.62 15.91 -0.54
C LEU A 437 7.02 16.84 0.62
N ILE A 438 7.79 17.90 0.34
CA ILE A 438 8.15 18.91 1.36
C ILE A 438 6.90 19.53 1.98
N SER A 439 5.92 19.91 1.15
CA SER A 439 4.65 20.48 1.61
C SER A 439 3.83 19.50 2.45
N ALA A 440 3.89 18.20 2.14
CA ALA A 440 3.20 17.16 2.90
C ALA A 440 3.87 16.95 4.27
N LEU A 441 5.22 16.89 4.29
CA LEU A 441 5.99 16.76 5.53
C LEU A 441 5.76 17.94 6.47
N HIS A 442 5.68 19.17 5.98
CA HIS A 442 5.42 20.36 6.81
C HIS A 442 3.93 20.64 7.05
N SER A 443 3.03 19.70 6.74
CA SER A 443 1.59 19.89 6.96
C SER A 443 1.21 19.76 8.44
N ARG A 444 0.08 20.37 8.83
CA ARG A 444 -0.48 20.23 10.19
C ARG A 444 -0.76 18.77 10.54
N LEU A 445 -1.19 17.98 9.56
CA LEU A 445 -1.48 16.56 9.73
C LEU A 445 -0.19 15.77 10.02
N ALA A 446 0.89 16.03 9.30
CA ALA A 446 2.19 15.44 9.60
C ALA A 446 2.68 15.82 11.02
N GLY A 447 2.51 17.09 11.42
CA GLY A 447 2.83 17.52 12.78
C GLY A 447 2.00 16.84 13.88
N PHE A 448 0.76 16.45 13.60
CA PHE A 448 -0.08 15.66 14.50
C PHE A 448 0.43 14.22 14.65
N TRP A 449 0.63 13.51 13.53
CA TRP A 449 1.06 12.11 13.54
C TRP A 449 2.45 11.92 14.13
N VAL A 450 3.36 12.86 13.89
CA VAL A 450 4.76 12.81 14.33
C VAL A 450 4.92 13.34 15.78
N ASN A 451 3.83 13.70 16.45
CA ASN A 451 3.85 13.94 17.89
C ASN A 451 4.18 12.62 18.63
N PRO A 452 5.15 12.61 19.56
CA PRO A 452 5.59 11.38 20.21
C PRO A 452 4.51 10.68 21.04
N VAL A 453 3.56 11.41 21.63
CA VAL A 453 2.43 10.82 22.36
C VAL A 453 1.43 10.18 21.40
N VAL A 454 1.18 10.83 20.26
CA VAL A 454 0.30 10.26 19.21
C VAL A 454 0.94 9.02 18.61
N ALA A 455 2.24 9.06 18.32
CA ALA A 455 2.99 7.91 17.82
C ALA A 455 2.99 6.75 18.84
N LEU A 456 3.18 7.03 20.13
CA LEU A 456 3.08 6.05 21.21
C LEU A 456 1.67 5.43 21.29
N LEU A 457 0.62 6.25 21.23
CA LEU A 457 -0.77 5.79 21.27
C LEU A 457 -1.11 4.89 20.07
N ILE A 458 -0.61 5.21 18.89
CA ILE A 458 -0.78 4.37 17.70
C ILE A 458 0.02 3.07 17.83
N PHE A 459 1.23 3.15 18.38
CA PHE A 459 2.11 2.01 18.55
C PHE A 459 1.53 1.03 19.59
N ASP A 460 1.51 1.41 20.86
CA ASP A 460 1.08 0.52 21.95
C ASP A 460 -0.43 0.52 22.17
N GLY A 461 -1.08 1.68 22.05
CA GLY A 461 -2.54 1.75 22.26
C GLY A 461 -3.32 0.91 21.25
N SER A 462 -2.80 0.75 20.03
CA SER A 462 -3.40 -0.16 19.05
C SER A 462 -3.32 -1.63 19.44
N LEU A 463 -2.32 -2.05 20.22
CA LEU A 463 -2.21 -3.44 20.70
C LEU A 463 -3.40 -3.77 21.60
N PHE A 464 -3.76 -2.86 22.51
CA PHE A 464 -4.92 -3.05 23.37
C PHE A 464 -6.22 -3.06 22.58
N GLY A 465 -6.37 -2.13 21.65
CA GLY A 465 -7.53 -2.08 20.76
C GLY A 465 -7.68 -3.34 19.90
N LEU A 466 -6.56 -3.93 19.46
CA LEU A 466 -6.56 -5.13 18.64
C LEU A 466 -6.86 -6.39 19.44
N TYR A 467 -6.06 -6.68 20.47
CA TYR A 467 -6.08 -7.97 21.17
C TYR A 467 -7.10 -8.08 22.31
N PHE A 468 -7.53 -6.96 22.91
CA PHE A 468 -8.54 -6.98 23.98
C PHE A 468 -9.95 -6.61 23.49
N THR A 469 -10.17 -6.63 22.18
CA THR A 469 -11.50 -6.52 21.56
C THR A 469 -11.71 -7.63 20.55
N SER A 470 -12.92 -7.74 20.00
CA SER A 470 -13.22 -8.71 18.91
C SER A 470 -12.49 -8.43 17.60
N LEU A 471 -11.73 -7.34 17.53
CA LEU A 471 -11.03 -6.90 16.33
C LEU A 471 -9.97 -7.92 15.87
N PHE A 472 -9.20 -8.50 16.80
CA PHE A 472 -8.20 -9.52 16.45
C PHE A 472 -8.83 -10.76 15.79
N GLY A 473 -9.82 -11.37 16.45
CA GLY A 473 -10.53 -12.53 15.89
C GLY A 473 -11.21 -12.22 14.54
N GLY A 474 -11.82 -11.03 14.40
CA GLY A 474 -12.43 -10.59 13.15
C GLY A 474 -11.41 -10.35 12.02
N MET A 475 -10.23 -9.81 12.33
CA MET A 475 -9.16 -9.61 11.34
C MET A 475 -8.48 -10.92 10.94
N MET A 476 -8.28 -11.87 11.86
CA MET A 476 -7.71 -13.19 11.53
C MET A 476 -8.60 -14.01 10.58
N GLN A 477 -9.92 -13.86 10.70
CA GLN A 477 -10.89 -14.56 9.83
C GLN A 477 -11.00 -13.93 8.43
N SER A 478 -10.38 -12.78 8.18
CA SER A 478 -10.47 -12.04 6.92
C SER A 478 -9.08 -11.82 6.33
N HIS A 479 -8.84 -12.27 5.10
CA HIS A 479 -7.56 -12.02 4.41
C HIS A 479 -7.18 -10.54 4.39
N THR A 480 -8.13 -9.66 4.09
CA THR A 480 -7.91 -8.21 4.11
C THR A 480 -7.70 -7.69 5.52
N GLY A 481 -8.40 -8.25 6.52
CA GLY A 481 -8.19 -7.92 7.93
C GLY A 481 -6.74 -8.20 8.33
N HIS A 482 -6.25 -9.42 8.10
CA HIS A 482 -4.87 -9.80 8.37
C HIS A 482 -3.86 -8.95 7.60
N PHE A 483 -4.13 -8.67 6.31
CA PHE A 483 -3.29 -7.77 5.52
C PHE A 483 -3.23 -6.35 6.12
N LEU A 484 -4.38 -5.77 6.50
CA LEU A 484 -4.44 -4.44 7.11
C LEU A 484 -3.76 -4.42 8.48
N MET A 485 -3.88 -5.50 9.25
CA MET A 485 -3.16 -5.68 10.50
C MET A 485 -1.64 -5.64 10.25
N ASN A 486 -1.11 -6.43 9.33
CA ASN A 486 0.32 -6.42 8.97
C ASN A 486 0.79 -5.02 8.52
N VAL A 487 0.02 -4.35 7.67
CA VAL A 487 0.32 -2.97 7.22
C VAL A 487 0.33 -2.01 8.41
N HIS A 488 -0.65 -2.10 9.31
CA HIS A 488 -0.73 -1.28 10.51
C HIS A 488 0.51 -1.44 11.39
N PHE A 489 0.94 -2.66 11.69
CA PHE A 489 2.14 -2.89 12.51
C PHE A 489 3.40 -2.28 11.87
N VAL A 490 3.61 -2.47 10.56
CA VAL A 490 4.73 -1.85 9.83
C VAL A 490 4.68 -0.32 9.91
N LEU A 491 3.52 0.28 9.67
CA LEU A 491 3.36 1.74 9.67
C LEU A 491 3.44 2.35 11.07
N ALA A 492 2.84 1.71 12.08
CA ALA A 492 2.88 2.14 13.48
C ALA A 492 4.32 2.10 14.01
N GLY A 493 5.02 0.99 13.78
CA GLY A 493 6.44 0.87 14.09
C GLY A 493 7.29 1.91 13.37
N PHE A 494 7.08 2.07 12.05
CA PHE A 494 7.85 3.05 11.27
C PHE A 494 7.65 4.46 11.82
N LEU A 495 6.41 4.83 12.14
CA LEU A 495 6.08 6.13 12.73
C LEU A 495 6.75 6.32 14.10
N PHE A 496 6.63 5.35 15.01
CA PHE A 496 7.20 5.42 16.36
C PHE A 496 8.73 5.56 16.30
N PHE A 497 9.41 4.65 15.60
CA PHE A 497 10.87 4.70 15.51
C PHE A 497 11.37 5.90 14.69
N HIS A 498 10.59 6.40 13.72
CA HIS A 498 10.89 7.66 13.03
C HIS A 498 10.89 8.86 14.00
N VAL A 499 9.94 8.93 14.94
CA VAL A 499 9.88 10.01 15.92
C VAL A 499 11.03 9.93 16.93
N ILE A 500 11.38 8.73 17.38
CA ILE A 500 12.37 8.53 18.45
C ILE A 500 13.81 8.58 17.93
N ILE A 501 14.16 7.68 17.01
CA ILE A 501 15.54 7.48 16.53
C ILE A 501 15.75 7.91 15.08
N GLY A 502 14.72 8.44 14.43
CA GLY A 502 14.76 8.80 13.02
C GLY A 502 15.82 9.84 12.68
N ILE A 503 16.54 9.56 11.59
CA ILE A 503 17.55 10.45 10.99
C ILE A 503 16.90 11.38 9.95
N ASP A 504 15.71 11.01 9.49
CA ASP A 504 14.93 11.75 8.50
C ASP A 504 14.38 13.07 9.08
N PRO A 505 14.14 14.09 8.22
CA PRO A 505 13.71 15.40 8.68
C PRO A 505 12.29 15.34 9.27
N ASN A 506 12.14 15.97 10.44
CA ASN A 506 10.90 16.07 11.19
C ASN A 506 10.46 17.55 11.26
N PRO A 507 9.16 17.89 11.09
CA PRO A 507 8.67 19.27 11.16
C PRO A 507 9.02 20.00 12.46
N LYS A 508 9.07 19.27 13.58
CA LYS A 508 9.48 19.79 14.88
C LYS A 508 10.48 18.83 15.50
N ARG A 509 11.60 19.35 16.00
CA ARG A 509 12.57 18.53 16.75
C ARG A 509 11.98 18.19 18.11
N VAL A 510 11.78 16.90 18.37
CA VAL A 510 11.38 16.43 19.70
C VAL A 510 12.61 16.47 20.62
N PRO A 511 12.55 17.13 21.80
CA PRO A 511 13.64 17.17 22.77
C PRO A 511 14.05 15.76 23.21
N PHE A 512 15.35 15.54 23.46
CA PHE A 512 15.87 14.21 23.83
C PHE A 512 15.21 13.66 25.09
N LEU A 513 15.00 14.50 26.12
CA LEU A 513 14.33 14.09 27.35
C LEU A 513 12.90 13.57 27.09
N ALA A 514 12.14 14.26 26.23
CA ALA A 514 10.80 13.81 25.86
C ALA A 514 10.82 12.44 25.15
N ARG A 515 11.81 12.19 24.30
CA ARG A 515 11.99 10.87 23.66
C ARG A 515 12.31 9.78 24.68
N ILE A 516 13.20 10.08 25.63
CA ILE A 516 13.57 9.15 26.71
C ILE A 516 12.35 8.80 27.57
N VAL A 517 11.57 9.80 28.00
CA VAL A 517 10.33 9.60 28.76
C VAL A 517 9.34 8.74 27.98
N VAL A 518 9.16 9.02 26.69
CA VAL A 518 8.24 8.26 25.82
C VAL A 518 8.72 6.83 25.62
N LEU A 519 10.03 6.58 25.54
CA LEU A 519 10.58 5.22 25.48
C LEU A 519 10.33 4.44 26.77
N PHE A 520 10.54 5.05 27.95
CA PHE A 520 10.20 4.40 29.21
C PHE A 520 8.70 4.12 29.35
N ALA A 521 7.86 5.05 28.89
CA ALA A 521 6.42 4.84 28.82
C ALA A 521 6.07 3.66 27.90
N ALA A 522 6.69 3.59 26.70
CA ALA A 522 6.49 2.49 25.77
C ALA A 522 6.88 1.13 26.37
N MET A 523 8.08 1.04 26.97
CA MET A 523 8.51 -0.18 27.68
C MET A 523 7.48 -0.59 28.74
N SER A 524 7.05 0.35 29.57
CA SER A 524 6.10 0.07 30.66
C SER A 524 4.74 -0.41 30.14
N ILE A 525 4.20 0.25 29.12
CA ILE A 525 2.89 -0.08 28.53
C ILE A 525 2.96 -1.44 27.82
N HIS A 526 4.03 -1.69 27.06
CA HIS A 526 4.22 -2.94 26.33
C HIS A 526 4.48 -4.14 27.25
N ALA A 527 5.24 -3.94 28.33
CA ALA A 527 5.40 -4.94 29.38
C ALA A 527 4.05 -5.28 30.03
N PHE A 528 3.22 -4.27 30.33
CA PHE A 528 1.88 -4.49 30.87
C PHE A 528 0.98 -5.26 29.90
N PHE A 529 1.01 -4.92 28.61
CA PHE A 529 0.31 -5.66 27.56
C PHE A 529 0.68 -7.16 27.56
N SER A 530 1.98 -7.44 27.64
CA SER A 530 2.50 -8.81 27.62
C SER A 530 2.11 -9.59 28.88
N VAL A 531 2.23 -8.97 30.05
CA VAL A 531 1.78 -9.57 31.33
C VAL A 531 0.28 -9.84 31.32
N ALA A 532 -0.52 -8.93 30.74
CA ALA A 532 -1.96 -9.13 30.60
C ALA A 532 -2.30 -10.33 29.70
N LEU A 533 -1.58 -10.54 28.60
CA LEU A 533 -1.72 -11.76 27.78
C LEU A 533 -1.30 -13.02 28.53
N MET A 534 -0.18 -12.99 29.26
CA MET A 534 0.28 -14.13 30.06
C MET A 534 -0.64 -14.46 31.24
N SER A 535 -1.36 -13.46 31.75
CA SER A 535 -2.31 -13.61 32.87
C SER A 535 -3.74 -13.88 32.40
N SER A 536 -4.00 -13.84 31.09
CA SER A 536 -5.34 -14.04 30.54
C SER A 536 -5.79 -15.48 30.73
N THR A 537 -7.08 -15.66 31.08
CA THR A 537 -7.71 -16.98 31.23
C THR A 537 -8.62 -17.32 30.05
N ALA A 538 -8.69 -16.44 29.04
CA ALA A 538 -9.51 -16.59 27.85
C ALA A 538 -8.67 -16.34 26.59
N LEU A 539 -9.00 -17.04 25.52
CA LEU A 539 -8.34 -16.86 24.22
C LEU A 539 -8.82 -15.54 23.58
N VAL A 540 -7.86 -14.71 23.17
CA VAL A 540 -8.13 -13.40 22.54
C VAL A 540 -8.56 -13.53 21.07
N ASP A 541 -8.31 -14.69 20.47
CA ASP A 541 -8.56 -14.99 19.05
C ASP A 541 -10.04 -15.23 18.72
N HIS A 542 -10.90 -15.28 19.75
CA HIS A 542 -12.33 -15.62 19.64
C HIS A 542 -12.59 -16.93 18.88
N GLY A 543 -11.72 -17.93 19.06
CA GLY A 543 -11.88 -19.28 18.53
C GLY A 543 -11.36 -19.49 17.10
N TYR A 544 -10.61 -18.55 16.54
CA TYR A 544 -9.96 -18.71 15.24
C TYR A 544 -9.00 -19.91 15.19
N PHE A 545 -8.03 -19.98 16.11
CA PHE A 545 -7.04 -21.06 16.20
C PHE A 545 -7.69 -22.39 16.59
N ALA A 546 -8.76 -22.36 17.38
CA ALA A 546 -9.54 -23.55 17.71
C ALA A 546 -10.14 -24.22 16.47
N GLN A 547 -10.59 -23.46 15.48
CA GLN A 547 -11.16 -24.01 14.23
C GLN A 547 -10.14 -24.75 13.36
N LEU A 548 -8.85 -24.41 13.49
CA LEU A 548 -7.79 -24.99 12.67
C LEU A 548 -7.43 -26.41 13.09
N HIS A 549 -7.68 -26.79 14.35
CA HIS A 549 -7.30 -28.09 14.92
C HIS A 549 -5.81 -28.41 14.69
N THR A 550 -4.93 -27.43 14.91
CA THR A 550 -3.50 -27.55 14.68
C THR A 550 -2.89 -28.66 15.55
N PRO A 551 -2.39 -29.77 14.98
CA PRO A 551 -2.07 -30.99 15.74
C PRO A 551 -0.82 -30.86 16.61
N TRP A 552 0.03 -29.88 16.31
CA TRP A 552 1.27 -29.59 17.04
C TRP A 552 1.11 -28.47 18.07
N VAL A 553 -0.09 -27.92 18.24
CA VAL A 553 -0.45 -27.02 19.35
C VAL A 553 -1.41 -27.76 20.28
N SER A 554 -0.90 -28.26 21.39
CA SER A 554 -1.68 -29.07 22.33
C SER A 554 -2.62 -28.24 23.22
N ASP A 555 -2.21 -27.02 23.58
CA ASP A 555 -2.98 -26.11 24.42
C ASP A 555 -2.87 -24.68 23.87
N LEU A 556 -4.00 -24.13 23.44
CA LEU A 556 -4.07 -22.80 22.83
C LEU A 556 -3.83 -21.67 23.84
N LEU A 557 -4.20 -21.88 25.11
CA LEU A 557 -4.00 -20.86 26.15
C LEU A 557 -2.53 -20.78 26.52
N VAL A 558 -1.85 -21.93 26.60
CA VAL A 558 -0.38 -21.99 26.79
C VAL A 558 0.34 -21.37 25.60
N ASP A 559 -0.12 -21.61 24.37
CA ASP A 559 0.45 -20.95 23.17
C ASP A 559 0.25 -19.42 23.22
N GLN A 560 -0.91 -18.94 23.70
CA GLN A 560 -1.15 -17.51 23.90
C GLN A 560 -0.24 -16.90 24.97
N HIS A 561 -0.06 -17.58 26.11
CA HIS A 561 0.87 -17.15 27.16
C HIS A 561 2.32 -17.11 26.64
N THR A 562 2.70 -18.10 25.84
CA THR A 562 4.00 -18.13 25.16
C THR A 562 4.15 -16.94 24.21
N GLY A 563 3.09 -16.63 23.45
CA GLY A 563 3.04 -15.41 22.64
C GLY A 563 3.22 -14.15 23.49
N GLY A 564 2.55 -14.03 24.63
CA GLY A 564 2.75 -12.91 25.57
C GLY A 564 4.21 -12.78 26.03
N ALA A 565 4.84 -13.88 26.41
CA ALA A 565 6.25 -13.89 26.83
C ALA A 565 7.23 -13.52 25.69
N LEU A 566 6.97 -14.01 24.48
CA LEU A 566 7.74 -13.67 23.27
C LEU A 566 7.56 -12.18 22.90
N GLY A 567 6.33 -11.68 22.99
CA GLY A 567 6.00 -10.27 22.82
C GLY A 567 6.84 -9.40 23.76
N TRP A 568 6.90 -9.75 25.05
CA TRP A 568 7.72 -9.04 26.02
C TRP A 568 9.21 -9.04 25.64
N ALA A 569 9.80 -10.23 25.42
CA ALA A 569 11.23 -10.37 25.15
C ALA A 569 11.65 -9.66 23.85
N MET A 570 10.88 -9.82 22.77
CA MET A 570 11.13 -9.15 21.49
C MET A 570 10.79 -7.66 21.53
N GLY A 571 10.00 -7.24 22.51
CA GLY A 571 9.61 -5.86 22.80
C GLY A 571 10.70 -5.00 23.41
N GLU A 572 11.23 -5.47 24.53
CA GLU A 572 12.14 -4.68 25.36
C GLU A 572 13.51 -4.49 24.72
N ILE A 573 14.03 -5.51 24.02
CA ILE A 573 15.38 -5.47 23.44
C ILE A 573 15.52 -4.31 22.43
N PRO A 574 14.64 -4.16 21.41
CA PRO A 574 14.72 -3.04 20.49
C PRO A 574 14.52 -1.67 21.15
N ILE A 575 13.63 -1.57 22.15
CA ILE A 575 13.38 -0.30 22.84
C ILE A 575 14.59 0.12 23.68
N LEU A 576 15.25 -0.82 24.37
CA LEU A 576 16.50 -0.57 25.08
C LEU A 576 17.62 -0.11 24.14
N ILE A 577 17.74 -0.73 22.97
CA ILE A 577 18.70 -0.29 21.94
C ILE A 577 18.37 1.14 21.48
N ALA A 578 17.09 1.45 21.25
CA ALA A 578 16.65 2.79 20.86
C ALA A 578 16.92 3.82 21.97
N LEU A 579 16.75 3.46 23.24
CA LEU A 579 17.06 4.29 24.40
C LEU A 579 18.55 4.63 24.46
N ILE A 580 19.41 3.62 24.34
CA ILE A 580 20.87 3.81 24.27
C ILE A 580 21.23 4.70 23.08
N ALA A 581 20.64 4.46 21.91
CA ALA A 581 20.90 5.27 20.72
C ALA A 581 20.47 6.73 20.90
N THR A 582 19.31 6.99 21.51
CA THR A 582 18.83 8.34 21.81
C THR A 582 19.73 9.04 22.83
N PHE A 583 20.21 8.32 23.86
CA PHE A 583 21.15 8.87 24.83
C PHE A 583 22.49 9.24 24.18
N ILE A 584 23.04 8.37 23.33
CA ILE A 584 24.26 8.67 22.55
C ILE A 584 24.05 9.88 21.63
N GLN A 585 22.88 9.99 21.00
CA GLN A 585 22.54 11.15 20.17
C GLN A 585 22.51 12.44 21.00
N TRP A 586 21.92 12.40 22.20
CA TRP A 586 21.86 13.54 23.10
C TRP A 586 23.25 14.03 23.50
N VAL A 587 24.11 13.14 24.01
CA VAL A 587 25.49 13.50 24.42
C VAL A 587 26.30 14.06 23.25
N ARG A 588 26.09 13.54 22.03
CA ARG A 588 26.75 14.05 20.82
C ARG A 588 26.26 15.41 20.38
N ASP A 589 24.97 15.68 20.51
CA ASP A 589 24.37 16.96 20.12
C ASP A 589 24.77 18.05 21.11
N ASP A 590 24.70 17.75 22.41
CA ASP A 590 25.12 18.64 23.49
C ASP A 590 26.59 19.06 23.33
N LYS A 591 27.50 18.09 23.11
CA LYS A 591 28.91 18.37 22.82
C LYS A 591 29.14 19.24 21.58
N ARG A 592 28.26 19.16 20.56
CA ARG A 592 28.36 20.01 19.36
C ARG A 592 27.85 21.41 19.63
N GLU A 593 26.79 21.53 20.43
CA GLU A 593 26.22 22.80 20.85
C GLU A 593 27.18 23.58 21.75
N THR A 594 27.76 22.95 22.77
CA THR A 594 28.81 23.57 23.60
C THR A 594 29.96 24.10 22.75
N LYS A 595 30.51 23.27 21.84
CA LYS A 595 31.59 23.71 20.93
C LYS A 595 31.18 24.86 20.01
N ARG A 596 29.91 24.96 19.64
CA ARG A 596 29.41 26.06 18.81
C ARG A 596 29.37 27.35 19.63
N ILE A 597 28.88 27.27 20.87
CA ILE A 597 28.81 28.37 21.83
C ILE A 597 30.23 28.88 22.16
N ASP A 598 31.17 27.98 22.46
CA ASP A 598 32.57 28.32 22.71
C ASP A 598 33.17 29.08 21.53
N ARG A 599 32.97 28.60 20.30
CA ARG A 599 33.46 29.26 19.08
C ARG A 599 32.77 30.59 18.76
N SER A 600 31.53 30.82 19.20
CA SER A 600 30.91 32.14 19.09
C SER A 600 31.47 33.09 20.15
N ALA A 601 31.65 32.63 21.38
CA ALA A 601 32.24 33.42 22.46
C ALA A 601 33.67 33.85 22.11
N GLU A 602 34.52 32.92 21.63
CA GLU A 602 35.88 33.24 21.15
C GLU A 602 35.87 34.29 20.03
N ARG A 603 34.90 34.21 19.10
CA ARG A 603 34.76 35.18 18.00
C ARG A 603 34.32 36.55 18.48
N LEU A 604 33.36 36.62 19.40
CA LEU A 604 32.86 37.88 19.96
C LEU A 604 33.95 38.56 20.81
N ALA A 605 34.66 37.77 21.63
CA ALA A 605 35.82 38.23 22.38
C ALA A 605 36.91 38.80 21.46
N ALA A 606 37.21 38.15 20.33
CA ALA A 606 38.18 38.65 19.36
C ALA A 606 37.73 39.95 18.65
N MET A 607 36.42 40.21 18.57
CA MET A 607 35.86 41.46 18.01
C MET A 607 35.64 42.55 19.08
N GLY A 608 35.97 42.28 20.36
CA GLY A 608 35.69 43.18 21.47
C GLY A 608 34.19 43.38 21.74
N GLN A 609 33.34 42.47 21.27
CA GLN A 609 31.90 42.49 21.48
C GLN A 609 31.55 41.59 22.68
N PRO A 610 30.53 41.97 23.50
CA PRO A 610 30.06 41.11 24.57
C PRO A 610 29.50 39.81 24.00
N ASP A 611 29.77 38.70 24.69
CA ASP A 611 29.13 37.43 24.41
C ASP A 611 27.72 37.36 25.07
N GLU A 612 26.95 36.32 24.75
CA GLU A 612 25.60 36.14 25.32
C GLU A 612 25.61 36.12 26.86
N LEU A 613 26.68 35.64 27.49
CA LEU A 613 26.86 35.63 28.94
C LEU A 613 27.08 37.05 29.49
N ALA A 614 27.89 37.86 28.83
CA ALA A 614 28.10 39.26 29.19
C ALA A 614 26.82 40.09 29.02
N GLU A 615 26.05 39.88 27.94
CA GLU A 615 24.74 40.52 27.75
C GLU A 615 23.74 40.09 28.82
N TYR A 616 23.69 38.79 29.15
CA TYR A 616 22.81 38.27 30.20
C TYR A 616 23.17 38.81 31.59
N ASN A 617 24.46 38.87 31.92
CA ASN A 617 24.94 39.45 33.17
C ASN A 617 24.63 40.95 33.26
N ALA A 618 24.75 41.69 32.15
CA ALA A 618 24.34 43.09 32.08
C ALA A 618 22.83 43.24 32.32
N TYR A 619 22.00 42.38 31.73
CA TYR A 619 20.55 42.36 31.99
C TYR A 619 20.23 42.08 33.47
N LEU A 620 20.85 41.08 34.10
CA LEU A 620 20.69 40.80 35.53
C LEU A 620 21.12 41.98 36.41
N ALA A 621 22.19 42.68 36.04
CA ALA A 621 22.60 43.90 36.74
C ALA A 621 21.54 45.00 36.62
N THR A 622 20.86 45.15 35.47
CA THR A 622 19.76 46.12 35.34
C THR A 622 18.52 45.77 36.17
N LEU A 623 18.27 44.47 36.42
CA LEU A 623 17.20 44.05 37.33
C LEU A 623 17.55 44.38 38.78
N THR A 624 18.80 44.12 39.16
CA THR A 624 19.31 44.40 40.52
C THR A 624 19.34 45.89 40.84
N GLN A 625 19.46 46.77 39.83
CA GLN A 625 19.39 48.23 40.01
C GLN A 625 17.97 48.79 40.07
N LYS A 626 16.94 47.99 39.75
CA LYS A 626 15.53 48.40 39.78
C LYS A 626 14.80 48.00 41.07
N ASP A 627 15.39 47.11 41.84
CA ASP A 627 15.02 46.81 43.23
C ASP A 627 15.83 47.71 44.19
#